data_AF-F6H4Q5-F1
#
_entry.id   AF-F6H4Q5-F1
#
_cell.length_a   1.000
_cell.length_b   1.000
_cell.length_c   1.000
_cell.angle_alpha   90.00
_cell.angle_beta   90.00
_cell.angle_gamma   90.00
#
_symmetry.space_group_name_H-M   'P 1'
#
loop_
_entity.id
_entity.type
_entity.pdbx_description
1 polymer ?
#
loop_
_entity_poly.entity_id
_entity_poly.type
_entity_poly.pdbx_seq_one_letter_code
_entity_poly.pdbx_strand_id
1 'polypeptide(L)'
;MTLAKPLAGGLPIGAVLVTERVASAINFGDHGSTFSGSPLICNAALAVLEKFSEPSFLASAAKKGQHLKQILTQKLGHNPHVKEVRGLGLIVGIELDV
;
A
#
# COMPACT_ATOMS: atom_id res chain seq x y z
N MET A 1 8.44 -10.58 -2.25
CA MET A 1 7.65 -9.36 -1.97
C MET A 1 6.65 -9.65 -0.87
N THR A 2 6.49 -8.77 0.12
CA THR A 2 5.52 -8.92 1.23
C THR A 2 4.35 -7.95 1.07
N LEU A 3 3.12 -8.43 1.23
CA LEU A 3 1.88 -7.66 1.10
C LEU A 3 1.00 -7.88 2.33
N ALA A 4 0.25 -6.86 2.74
CA ALA A 4 -0.70 -6.91 3.87
C ALA A 4 -1.57 -5.63 3.83
N LYS A 5 -1.79 -4.97 4.97
CA LYS A 5 -2.40 -3.63 5.10
C LYS A 5 -3.70 -3.50 4.27
N PRO A 6 -3.78 -2.77 3.12
CA PRO A 6 -5.04 -2.61 2.42
C PRO A 6 -5.48 -3.88 1.66
N LEU A 7 -4.66 -4.93 1.60
CA LEU A 7 -4.90 -6.10 0.72
C LEU A 7 -6.29 -6.73 0.88
N ALA A 8 -6.86 -6.76 2.09
CA ALA A 8 -8.25 -7.21 2.34
C ALA A 8 -9.12 -6.11 2.95
N GLY A 9 -8.86 -4.83 2.62
CA GLY A 9 -9.73 -3.72 3.01
C GLY A 9 -9.78 -3.48 4.52
N GLY A 10 -8.73 -3.85 5.25
CA GLY A 10 -8.65 -3.75 6.72
C GLY A 10 -8.83 -5.08 7.46
N LEU A 11 -9.30 -6.14 6.80
CA LEU A 11 -9.31 -7.48 7.37
C LEU A 11 -7.88 -8.07 7.45
N PRO A 12 -7.60 -8.94 8.45
CA PRO A 12 -6.26 -9.45 8.69
C PRO A 12 -5.82 -10.41 7.59
N ILE A 13 -4.90 -9.95 6.73
CA ILE A 13 -4.26 -10.77 5.71
C ILE A 13 -2.78 -10.38 5.55
N GLY A 14 -1.94 -11.37 5.31
CA GLY A 14 -0.58 -11.19 4.83
C GLY A 14 -0.30 -12.15 3.68
N ALA A 15 0.49 -11.73 2.70
CA ALA A 15 0.93 -12.55 1.58
C ALA A 15 2.43 -12.35 1.34
N VAL A 16 3.12 -13.45 1.07
CA VAL A 16 4.54 -13.44 0.67
C VAL A 16 4.62 -14.04 -0.73
N LEU A 17 4.98 -13.20 -1.69
CA LEU A 17 5.20 -13.59 -3.08
C LEU A 17 6.68 -13.91 -3.27
N VAL A 18 6.96 -15.11 -3.76
CA VAL A 18 8.30 -15.63 -3.99
C VAL A 18 8.42 -16.08 -5.45
N THR A 19 9.65 -16.07 -6.00
CA THR A 19 9.91 -16.64 -7.33
C THR A 19 9.90 -18.16 -7.25
N GLU A 20 9.78 -18.83 -8.40
CA GLU A 20 9.79 -20.30 -8.49
C GLU A 20 11.06 -20.89 -7.88
N ARG A 21 12.21 -20.25 -8.12
CA ARG A 21 13.51 -20.64 -7.53
C ARG A 21 13.49 -20.64 -6.00
N VAL A 22 12.80 -19.69 -5.39
CA VAL A 22 12.70 -19.61 -3.92
C VAL A 22 11.63 -20.57 -3.41
N ALA A 23 10.49 -20.66 -4.12
CA ALA A 23 9.41 -21.58 -3.80
C ALA A 23 9.89 -23.04 -3.79
N SER A 24 10.79 -23.43 -4.71
CA SER A 24 11.35 -24.78 -4.77
C SER A 24 12.20 -25.17 -3.56
N ALA A 25 12.57 -24.21 -2.70
CA ALA A 25 13.27 -24.45 -1.44
C ALA A 25 12.32 -24.55 -0.23
N ILE A 26 11.02 -24.28 -0.41
CA ILE A 26 10.00 -24.34 0.65
C ILE A 26 9.31 -25.70 0.54
N ASN A 27 9.52 -26.57 1.52
CA ASN A 27 8.90 -27.89 1.57
C ASN A 27 7.59 -27.86 2.34
N PHE A 28 6.83 -28.95 2.21
CA PHE A 28 5.62 -29.14 2.99
C PHE A 28 5.93 -29.05 4.50
N GLY A 29 5.26 -28.12 5.18
CA GLY A 29 5.41 -27.88 6.62
C GLY A 29 6.39 -26.76 7.01
N ASP A 30 7.26 -26.29 6.10
CA ASP A 30 8.24 -25.24 6.40
C ASP A 30 7.58 -23.88 6.68
N HIS A 31 6.42 -23.64 6.09
CA HIS A 31 5.65 -22.42 6.27
C HIS A 31 4.15 -22.74 6.31
N GLY A 32 3.51 -22.48 7.44
CA GLY A 32 2.09 -22.75 7.66
C GLY A 32 1.51 -21.84 8.72
N SER A 33 0.18 -21.70 8.71
CA SER A 33 -0.57 -20.93 9.69
C SER A 33 -2.01 -21.42 9.69
N THR A 34 -2.60 -21.53 10.88
CA THR A 34 -3.97 -22.03 11.07
C THR A 34 -5.03 -21.19 10.35
N PHE A 35 -4.80 -19.87 10.25
CA PHE A 35 -5.79 -18.92 9.71
C PHE A 35 -5.43 -18.38 8.33
N SER A 36 -4.25 -18.73 7.80
CA SER A 36 -3.81 -18.26 6.48
C SER A 36 -4.68 -18.87 5.38
N GLY A 37 -4.99 -18.07 4.35
CA GLY A 37 -5.77 -18.54 3.20
C GLY A 37 -7.25 -18.79 3.47
N SER A 38 -7.83 -18.23 4.53
CA SER A 38 -9.27 -18.33 4.81
C SER A 38 -10.09 -17.82 3.60
N PRO A 39 -11.07 -18.60 3.09
CA PRO A 39 -11.88 -18.20 1.94
C PRO A 39 -12.60 -16.86 2.12
N LEU A 40 -13.06 -16.54 3.34
CA LEU A 40 -13.71 -15.27 3.62
C LEU A 40 -12.75 -14.08 3.39
N ILE A 41 -11.55 -14.19 3.94
CA ILE A 41 -10.53 -13.14 3.88
C ILE A 41 -9.98 -13.00 2.45
N CYS A 42 -9.77 -14.13 1.76
CA CYS A 42 -9.35 -14.13 0.36
C CYS A 42 -10.40 -13.51 -0.57
N ASN A 43 -11.70 -13.75 -0.35
CA ASN A 43 -12.76 -13.09 -1.13
C ASN A 43 -12.78 -11.57 -0.91
N ALA A 44 -12.61 -11.11 0.33
CA ALA A 44 -12.47 -9.68 0.59
C ALA A 44 -11.24 -9.08 -0.11
N ALA A 45 -10.13 -9.81 -0.16
CA ALA A 45 -8.93 -9.38 -0.89
C ALA A 45 -9.14 -9.29 -2.40
N LEU A 46 -9.86 -10.25 -2.99
CA LEU A 46 -10.21 -10.23 -4.41
C LEU A 46 -11.07 -9.01 -4.75
N ALA A 47 -12.09 -8.71 -3.95
CA ALA A 47 -12.93 -7.52 -4.16
C ALA A 47 -12.12 -6.21 -4.12
N VAL A 48 -11.12 -6.10 -3.23
CA VAL A 48 -10.21 -4.95 -3.20
C VAL A 48 -9.34 -4.88 -4.44
N LEU A 49 -8.77 -6.02 -4.87
CA LEU A 49 -7.92 -6.09 -6.06
C LEU A 49 -8.70 -5.75 -7.34
N GLU A 50 -9.96 -6.21 -7.46
CA GLU A 50 -10.86 -5.83 -8.55
C GLU A 50 -11.02 -4.31 -8.60
N LYS A 51 -11.28 -3.68 -7.45
CA LYS A 51 -11.41 -2.23 -7.37
C LYS A 51 -10.12 -1.50 -7.78
N PHE A 52 -8.96 -2.00 -7.38
CA PHE A 52 -7.67 -1.40 -7.74
C PHE A 52 -7.29 -1.64 -9.21
N SER A 53 -7.82 -2.68 -9.83
CA SER A 53 -7.61 -2.99 -11.24
C SER A 53 -8.38 -2.05 -12.17
N GLU A 54 -9.36 -1.30 -11.65
CA GLU A 54 -10.03 -0.23 -12.39
C GLU A 54 -9.04 0.92 -12.69
N PRO A 55 -8.72 1.23 -13.97
CA PRO A 55 -7.74 2.27 -14.30
C PRO A 55 -8.11 3.66 -13.76
N SER A 56 -9.42 3.94 -13.67
CA SER A 56 -9.96 5.19 -13.13
C SER A 56 -9.62 5.38 -11.65
N PHE A 57 -9.53 4.29 -10.87
CA PHE A 57 -9.22 4.35 -9.44
C PHE A 57 -7.78 4.83 -9.22
N LEU A 58 -6.80 4.19 -9.87
CA LEU A 58 -5.39 4.56 -9.75
C LEU A 58 -5.11 5.96 -10.32
N ALA A 59 -5.73 6.31 -11.45
CA ALA A 59 -5.63 7.66 -12.01
C ALA A 59 -6.18 8.73 -11.04
N SER A 60 -7.31 8.45 -10.39
CA SER A 60 -7.90 9.33 -9.38
C SER A 60 -6.97 9.50 -8.17
N ALA A 61 -6.40 8.40 -7.66
CA ALA A 61 -5.44 8.44 -6.55
C ALA A 61 -4.19 9.26 -6.89
N ALA A 62 -3.64 9.09 -8.10
CA ALA A 62 -2.49 9.87 -8.58
C ALA A 62 -2.81 11.37 -8.68
N LYS A 63 -3.95 11.73 -9.30
CA LYS A 63 -4.39 13.13 -9.42
C LYS A 63 -4.60 13.78 -8.06
N LYS A 64 -5.26 13.09 -7.13
CA LYS A 64 -5.47 13.58 -5.75
C LYS A 64 -4.14 13.73 -5.01
N GLY A 65 -3.21 12.81 -5.17
CA GLY A 65 -1.87 12.89 -4.60
C GLY A 65 -1.09 14.12 -5.07
N GLN A 66 -1.09 14.36 -6.39
CA GLN A 66 -0.46 15.55 -6.97
C GLN A 66 -1.09 16.84 -6.43
N HIS A 67 -2.43 16.89 -6.38
CA HIS A 67 -3.16 18.03 -5.85
C HIS A 67 -2.85 18.30 -4.38
N LEU A 68 -2.85 17.25 -3.55
CA LEU A 68 -2.51 17.36 -2.12
C LEU A 68 -1.09 17.89 -1.94
N LYS A 69 -0.11 17.34 -2.66
CA LYS A 69 1.29 17.81 -2.59
C LYS A 69 1.42 19.27 -3.01
N GLN A 70 0.75 19.69 -4.09
CA GLN A 70 0.75 21.09 -4.55
C GLN A 70 0.20 22.04 -3.49
N ILE A 71 -0.95 21.72 -2.89
CA ILE A 71 -1.54 22.55 -1.83
C ILE A 71 -0.61 22.64 -0.64
N LEU A 72 -0.05 21.52 -0.19
CA LEU A 72 0.85 21.50 0.96
C LEU A 72 2.11 22.34 0.69
N THR A 73 2.73 22.18 -0.47
CA THR A 73 3.89 23.00 -0.85
C THR A 73 3.53 24.50 -0.91
N GLN A 74 2.39 24.87 -1.50
CA GLN A 74 1.97 26.27 -1.57
C GLN A 74 1.69 26.87 -0.19
N LYS A 75 1.00 26.13 0.68
CA LYS A 75 0.57 26.62 1.99
C LYS A 75 1.69 26.63 3.03
N LEU A 76 2.61 25.68 2.93
CA LEU A 76 3.68 25.48 3.92
C LEU A 76 5.04 25.98 3.46
N GLY A 77 5.24 26.29 2.18
CA GLY A 77 6.54 26.66 1.63
C GLY A 77 7.17 27.94 2.19
N HIS A 78 6.42 28.76 2.93
CA HIS A 78 6.92 29.93 3.63
C HIS A 78 7.10 29.72 5.14
N ASN A 79 6.74 28.53 5.66
CA ASN A 79 6.97 28.23 7.07
C ASN A 79 8.46 27.87 7.26
N PRO A 80 9.21 28.62 8.09
CA PRO A 80 10.64 28.39 8.27
C PRO A 80 10.96 27.03 8.87
N HIS A 81 10.01 26.40 9.57
CA HIS A 81 10.19 25.09 10.20
C HIS A 81 9.95 23.91 9.26
N VAL A 82 9.46 24.16 8.04
CA VAL A 82 9.17 23.11 7.06
C VAL A 82 10.40 22.90 6.18
N LYS A 83 11.11 21.79 6.40
CA LYS A 83 12.28 21.42 5.60
C LYS A 83 11.90 20.91 4.22
N GLU A 84 10.89 20.05 4.15
CA GLU A 84 10.54 19.38 2.89
C GLU A 84 9.08 18.90 2.89
N VAL A 85 8.43 18.96 1.73
CA VAL A 85 7.19 18.23 1.43
C VAL A 85 7.48 17.18 0.36
N ARG A 86 7.49 15.90 0.75
CA ARG A 86 7.83 14.77 -0.14
C ARG A 86 6.75 13.70 -0.16
N GLY A 87 6.84 12.79 -1.11
CA GLY A 87 5.89 11.69 -1.23
C GLY A 87 5.53 11.32 -2.67
N LEU A 88 4.81 10.21 -2.80
CA LEU A 88 4.32 9.65 -4.05
C LEU A 88 2.85 9.27 -3.91
N GLY A 89 2.03 9.66 -4.89
CA GLY A 89 0.58 9.48 -4.82
C GLY A 89 0.02 10.13 -3.54
N LEU A 90 -0.79 9.38 -2.79
CA LEU A 90 -1.40 9.84 -1.54
C LEU A 90 -0.58 9.53 -0.29
N ILE A 91 0.65 9.04 -0.44
CA ILE A 91 1.59 8.87 0.67
C ILE A 91 2.49 10.12 0.67
N VAL A 92 2.10 11.13 1.44
CA VAL A 92 2.78 12.43 1.55
C VAL A 92 3.28 12.63 2.97
N GLY A 93 4.53 13.09 3.11
CA GLY A 93 5.16 13.45 4.37
C GLY A 93 5.66 14.89 4.34
N ILE A 94 5.61 15.55 5.50
CA ILE A 94 6.15 16.89 5.73
C ILE A 94 7.26 16.74 6.77
N GLU A 95 8.47 17.11 6.41
CA GLU A 95 9.60 17.13 7.33
C GLU A 95 9.70 18.49 8.01
N LEU A 96 9.92 18.46 9.32
CA LEU A 96 10.09 19.64 10.15
C LEU A 96 11.51 19.68 10.76
N ASP A 97 11.96 20.86 11.16
CA ASP A 97 13.25 21.08 11.81
C ASP A 97 13.20 21.19 13.34
N VAL A 98 12.01 21.04 13.91
CA VAL A 98 11.73 21.08 15.36
C VAL A 98 12.05 19.77 16.06
#